data_AF-A0A917L2X0-F1
#
_entry.id   AF-A0A917L2X0-F1
#
_cell.length_a   1.000
_cell.length_b   1.000
_cell.length_c   1.000
_cell.angle_alpha   90.00
_cell.angle_beta   90.00
_cell.angle_gamma   90.00
#
_symmetry.space_group_name_H-M   'P 1'
#
loop_
_entity.id
_entity.type
_entity.pdbx_description
1 polymer ?
#
loop_
_entity_poly.entity_id
_entity_poly.type
_entity_poly.pdbx_seq_one_letter_code
_entity_poly.pdbx_strand_id
1 'polypeptide(L)'
;MTCLAPKLALIAGLATVSATGLAIAQGTAPQLQPAQPGQPGMMGQMPGMQQHMQQMQQMQQRMMPGAQAPGSGAAQAPAAADPHHPDAAAPGTAAQSASTAAFMAANEKMHRDMAITYTGDADRDFAASMIPHHEGAIAMARVQLAHGRDPEMRSLAEAVIRAQEGEITTLRAFLARPR
;
A
#
# COMPACT_ATOMS: atom_id res chain seq x y z
N MET A 1 -8.10 26.88 64.72
CA MET A 1 -7.86 25.70 63.87
C MET A 1 -9.13 24.88 63.83
N THR A 2 -9.52 24.43 62.63
CA THR A 2 -10.57 23.43 62.28
C THR A 2 -12.03 23.75 62.61
N CYS A 3 -13.04 23.31 61.84
CA CYS A 3 -13.35 23.27 60.41
C CYS A 3 -14.82 22.77 60.31
N LEU A 4 -15.49 23.09 59.20
CA LEU A 4 -16.55 22.30 58.54
C LEU A 4 -18.02 22.35 59.05
N ALA A 5 -18.74 23.33 58.49
CA ALA A 5 -19.87 23.21 57.55
C ALA A 5 -21.22 22.50 57.94
N PRO A 6 -22.34 22.91 57.32
CA PRO A 6 -23.68 22.88 57.92
C PRO A 6 -24.60 21.77 57.39
N LYS A 7 -25.64 21.43 58.16
CA LYS A 7 -26.75 20.57 57.73
C LYS A 7 -27.88 21.40 57.11
N LEU A 8 -28.15 21.12 55.85
CA LEU A 8 -29.29 21.58 55.06
C LEU A 8 -30.58 20.87 55.52
N ALA A 9 -31.60 21.66 55.82
CA ALA A 9 -32.99 21.24 55.68
C ALA A 9 -33.41 21.42 54.21
N LEU A 10 -34.47 20.73 53.76
CA LEU A 10 -35.69 21.33 53.19
C LEU A 10 -36.44 20.40 52.19
N ILE A 11 -37.71 20.15 52.52
CA ILE A 11 -38.93 20.05 51.69
C ILE A 11 -39.13 18.91 50.67
N ALA A 12 -40.31 18.31 50.84
CA ALA A 12 -41.01 17.37 49.98
C ALA A 12 -41.67 18.05 48.77
N GLY A 13 -41.92 17.29 47.69
CA GLY A 13 -43.05 17.60 46.80
C GLY A 13 -42.92 17.17 45.33
N LEU A 14 -43.75 16.19 44.98
CA LEU A 14 -44.45 16.00 43.70
C LEU A 14 -43.63 15.80 42.41
N ALA A 15 -43.56 14.54 41.97
CA ALA A 15 -43.48 14.21 40.55
C ALA A 15 -44.79 13.52 40.13
N THR A 16 -45.58 14.22 39.33
CA THR A 16 -46.71 13.66 38.57
C THR A 16 -46.18 12.82 37.41
N VAL A 17 -46.54 11.54 37.37
CA VAL A 17 -46.43 10.69 36.17
C VAL A 17 -47.81 10.08 35.91
N SER A 18 -48.41 10.43 34.78
CA SER A 18 -49.58 9.77 34.19
C SER A 18 -49.28 9.69 32.69
N ALA A 19 -48.83 8.56 32.18
CA ALA A 19 -49.60 7.39 31.73
C ALA A 19 -50.04 7.49 30.25
N THR A 20 -49.26 6.86 29.37
CA THR A 20 -49.64 6.24 28.08
C THR A 20 -48.34 5.69 27.48
N GLY A 21 -48.21 4.48 26.94
CA GLY A 21 -49.13 3.40 26.65
C GLY A 21 -48.29 2.20 26.20
N LEU A 22 -48.86 1.03 26.40
CA LEU A 22 -48.36 -0.30 26.13
C LEU A 22 -47.95 -0.48 24.65
N ALA A 23 -46.67 -0.73 24.36
CA ALA A 23 -46.20 -1.20 23.05
C ALA A 23 -45.80 -2.68 23.18
N ILE A 24 -46.73 -3.53 22.75
CA ILE A 24 -46.58 -4.96 22.47
C ILE A 24 -45.49 -5.17 21.42
N ALA A 25 -44.51 -6.02 21.77
CA ALA A 25 -43.46 -6.48 20.89
C ALA A 25 -44.04 -7.35 19.75
N GLN A 26 -43.70 -7.02 18.52
CA GLN A 26 -43.77 -7.94 17.39
C GLN A 26 -42.35 -8.20 16.89
N GLY A 27 -41.88 -9.43 17.12
CA GLY A 27 -40.60 -9.90 16.61
C GLY A 27 -40.65 -10.08 15.09
N THR A 28 -39.74 -9.43 14.40
CA THR A 28 -39.44 -9.72 12.99
C THR A 28 -38.44 -10.87 12.93
N ALA A 29 -38.93 -12.05 12.59
CA ALA A 29 -38.08 -13.19 12.24
C ALA A 29 -37.29 -12.88 10.95
N PRO A 30 -36.02 -13.30 10.83
CA PRO A 30 -35.27 -13.16 9.59
C PRO A 30 -35.87 -14.07 8.51
N GLN A 31 -36.24 -13.48 7.37
CA GLN A 31 -36.59 -14.22 6.17
C GLN A 31 -35.37 -15.03 5.69
N LEU A 32 -35.49 -16.36 5.69
CA LEU A 32 -34.54 -17.27 5.07
C LEU A 32 -34.68 -17.16 3.54
N GLN A 33 -33.67 -16.56 2.90
CA GLN A 33 -33.55 -16.57 1.44
C GLN A 33 -33.25 -18.00 0.96
N PRO A 34 -33.92 -18.53 -0.08
CA PRO A 34 -33.59 -19.85 -0.61
C PRO A 34 -32.19 -19.85 -1.24
N ALA A 35 -31.43 -20.91 -0.96
CA ALA A 35 -30.10 -21.16 -1.51
C ALA A 35 -30.18 -21.31 -3.04
N GLN A 36 -29.38 -20.51 -3.76
CA GLN A 36 -29.22 -20.64 -5.21
C GLN A 36 -28.28 -21.82 -5.53
N PRO A 37 -28.59 -22.66 -6.53
CA PRO A 37 -27.72 -23.76 -6.91
C PRO A 37 -26.54 -23.28 -7.77
N GLY A 38 -25.33 -23.61 -7.31
CA GLY A 38 -24.12 -23.90 -8.10
C GLY A 38 -23.72 -22.93 -9.21
N GLN A 39 -22.84 -21.96 -8.89
CA GLN A 39 -21.93 -21.40 -9.88
C GLN A 39 -20.55 -22.06 -9.75
N PRO A 40 -19.94 -22.56 -10.84
CA PRO A 40 -18.61 -23.15 -10.80
C PRO A 40 -17.53 -22.08 -10.53
N GLY A 41 -16.54 -22.47 -9.72
CA GLY A 41 -15.62 -21.58 -9.01
C GLY A 41 -14.85 -20.59 -9.88
N MET A 42 -15.08 -19.31 -9.60
CA MET A 42 -14.18 -18.22 -9.97
C MET A 42 -13.00 -18.25 -8.99
N MET A 43 -11.78 -18.49 -9.50
CA MET A 43 -10.55 -18.17 -8.78
C MET A 43 -10.60 -16.73 -8.30
N GLY A 44 -10.45 -16.54 -6.99
CA GLY A 44 -10.65 -15.28 -6.29
C GLY A 44 -9.84 -14.13 -6.88
N GLN A 45 -10.54 -13.10 -7.35
CA GLN A 45 -9.99 -11.76 -7.41
C GLN A 45 -9.56 -11.37 -5.99
N MET A 46 -8.25 -11.20 -5.77
CA MET A 46 -7.70 -10.55 -4.59
C MET A 46 -8.00 -9.04 -4.68
N PRO A 47 -8.98 -8.48 -3.94
CA PRO A 47 -9.44 -7.10 -4.14
C PRO A 47 -8.35 -6.06 -3.78
N GLY A 48 -7.37 -6.46 -2.97
CA GLY A 48 -6.31 -5.58 -2.48
C GLY A 48 -5.31 -5.13 -3.56
N MET A 49 -4.95 -6.00 -4.52
CA MET A 49 -4.02 -5.61 -5.58
C MET A 49 -4.64 -4.62 -6.57
N GLN A 50 -5.93 -4.76 -6.86
CA GLN A 50 -6.60 -3.86 -7.79
C GLN A 50 -6.76 -2.46 -7.18
N GLN A 51 -7.06 -2.39 -5.88
CA GLN A 51 -7.07 -1.14 -5.13
C GLN A 51 -5.66 -0.53 -5.00
N HIS A 52 -4.63 -1.36 -4.79
CA HIS A 52 -3.24 -0.91 -4.76
C HIS A 52 -2.78 -0.35 -6.11
N MET A 53 -3.09 -1.03 -7.22
CA MET A 53 -2.78 -0.55 -8.57
C MET A 53 -3.52 0.75 -8.92
N GLN A 54 -4.77 0.89 -8.48
CA GLN A 54 -5.50 2.16 -8.60
C GLN A 54 -4.86 3.27 -7.76
N GLN A 55 -4.43 2.97 -6.53
CA GLN A 55 -3.73 3.93 -5.67
C GLN A 55 -2.39 4.37 -6.29
N MET A 56 -1.63 3.44 -6.85
CA MET A 56 -0.38 3.72 -7.57
C MET A 56 -0.61 4.56 -8.82
N GLN A 57 -1.69 4.32 -9.58
CA GLN A 57 -2.06 5.18 -10.72
C GLN A 57 -2.46 6.59 -10.27
N GLN A 58 -3.22 6.72 -9.20
CA GLN A 58 -3.59 8.03 -8.64
C GLN A 58 -2.38 8.81 -8.12
N MET A 59 -1.44 8.12 -7.47
CA MET A 59 -0.18 8.72 -7.00
C MET A 59 0.69 9.21 -8.16
N GLN A 60 0.82 8.43 -9.24
CA GLN A 60 1.54 8.83 -10.45
C GLN A 60 0.91 10.07 -11.11
N GLN A 61 -0.42 10.13 -11.18
CA GLN A 61 -1.15 11.30 -11.70
C GLN A 61 -0.90 12.57 -10.85
N ARG A 62 -0.70 12.41 -9.56
CA ARG A 62 -0.43 13.52 -8.62
C ARG A 62 1.03 13.97 -8.62
N MET A 63 1.97 13.08 -8.97
CA MET A 63 3.39 13.41 -9.11
C MET A 63 3.79 13.93 -10.50
N MET A 64 2.90 13.91 -11.49
CA MET A 64 3.13 14.48 -12.83
C MET A 64 2.01 15.44 -13.30
N PRO A 65 1.80 16.61 -12.67
CA PRO A 65 0.88 17.61 -13.21
C PRO A 65 1.57 18.36 -14.36
N GLY A 66 1.45 17.87 -15.60
CA GLY A 66 2.03 18.61 -16.73
C GLY A 66 1.96 18.05 -18.15
N ALA A 67 1.57 16.80 -18.39
CA ALA A 67 1.42 16.30 -19.76
C ALA A 67 -0.02 16.53 -20.27
N GLN A 68 -0.43 17.79 -20.36
CA GLN A 68 -1.52 18.15 -21.28
C GLN A 68 -0.97 17.96 -22.69
N ALA A 69 -1.44 16.94 -23.40
CA ALA A 69 -1.18 16.77 -24.81
C ALA A 69 -1.86 17.90 -25.60
N PRO A 70 -1.15 18.69 -26.42
CA PRO A 70 -1.81 19.48 -27.45
C PRO A 70 -1.97 18.65 -28.73
N GLY A 71 -3.01 19.03 -29.47
CA GLY A 71 -3.53 18.32 -30.61
C GLY A 71 -2.57 18.11 -31.77
N SER A 72 -3.01 17.18 -32.60
CA SER A 72 -2.60 16.93 -33.98
C SER A 72 -2.29 18.21 -34.77
N GLY A 73 -1.05 18.32 -35.25
CA GLY A 73 -0.65 19.38 -36.17
C GLY A 73 0.80 19.27 -36.66
N ALA A 74 0.94 18.87 -37.92
CA ALA A 74 2.04 19.13 -38.85
C ALA A 74 3.42 18.46 -38.67
N ALA A 75 3.99 18.13 -39.82
CA ALA A 75 5.25 17.44 -40.05
C ALA A 75 6.46 18.40 -40.17
N GLN A 76 7.67 17.80 -40.13
CA GLN A 76 9.01 18.29 -40.51
C GLN A 76 9.77 19.06 -39.42
N ALA A 77 11.07 18.85 -39.16
CA ALA A 77 12.20 18.29 -39.91
C ALA A 77 13.25 17.69 -38.92
N PRO A 78 14.33 16.99 -39.36
CA PRO A 78 15.25 16.29 -38.46
C PRO A 78 16.27 17.26 -37.85
N ALA A 79 16.39 17.25 -36.52
CA ALA A 79 17.46 17.92 -35.81
C ALA A 79 18.68 16.98 -35.68
N ALA A 80 19.84 17.55 -36.00
CA ALA A 80 21.13 16.90 -36.08
C ALA A 80 21.56 16.22 -34.77
N ALA A 81 22.37 15.17 -34.92
CA ALA A 81 23.09 14.54 -33.83
C ALA A 81 24.16 15.50 -33.28
N ASP A 82 24.00 15.91 -32.02
CA ASP A 82 25.05 16.55 -31.22
C ASP A 82 25.80 15.45 -30.43
N PRO A 83 27.08 15.17 -30.70
CA PRO A 83 27.86 14.21 -29.93
C PRO A 83 28.62 14.94 -28.82
N HIS A 84 27.93 15.37 -27.76
CA HIS A 84 28.55 15.94 -26.56
C HIS A 84 27.93 15.38 -25.28
N HIS A 85 28.56 14.34 -24.72
CA HIS A 85 28.59 14.09 -23.28
C HIS A 85 29.99 13.64 -22.87
N PRO A 86 30.87 14.55 -22.43
CA PRO A 86 31.96 14.20 -21.56
C PRO A 86 31.77 14.97 -20.26
N ASP A 87 31.04 14.41 -19.31
CA ASP A 87 31.16 14.81 -17.89
C ASP A 87 30.83 13.60 -17.02
N ALA A 88 31.73 12.62 -17.05
CA ALA A 88 31.90 11.72 -15.92
C ALA A 88 32.53 12.54 -14.79
N ALA A 89 31.72 13.36 -14.12
CA ALA A 89 32.09 13.93 -12.84
C ALA A 89 32.17 12.77 -11.83
N ALA A 90 33.39 12.29 -11.60
CA ALA A 90 33.68 11.46 -10.44
C ALA A 90 33.26 12.24 -9.19
N PRO A 91 32.32 11.75 -8.35
CA PRO A 91 31.97 12.48 -7.15
C PRO A 91 33.10 12.30 -6.14
N GLY A 92 33.73 13.44 -5.79
CA GLY A 92 34.47 13.56 -4.55
C GLY A 92 33.63 13.05 -3.38
N THR A 93 34.28 12.37 -2.44
CA THR A 93 33.67 11.73 -1.27
C THR A 93 33.12 12.76 -0.28
N ALA A 94 32.02 13.43 -0.64
CA ALA A 94 31.09 13.91 0.36
C ALA A 94 30.64 12.68 1.16
N ALA A 95 30.79 12.73 2.49
CA ALA A 95 30.35 11.64 3.36
C ALA A 95 28.88 11.33 3.04
N GLN A 96 28.63 10.14 2.50
CA GLN A 96 27.28 9.76 2.09
C GLN A 96 26.36 9.74 3.31
N SER A 97 25.14 10.27 3.15
CA SER A 97 24.15 10.24 4.23
C SER A 97 23.86 8.79 4.64
N ALA A 98 23.52 8.55 5.91
CA ALA A 98 23.16 7.21 6.38
C ALA A 98 22.00 6.60 5.55
N SER A 99 21.02 7.42 5.14
CA SER A 99 19.94 7.00 4.24
C SER A 99 20.45 6.60 2.86
N THR A 100 21.39 7.35 2.27
CA THR A 100 21.97 7.03 0.96
C THR A 100 22.70 5.69 1.02
N ALA A 101 23.53 5.47 2.04
CA ALA A 101 24.22 4.20 2.24
C ALA A 101 23.25 3.03 2.43
N ALA A 102 22.16 3.23 3.18
CA ALA A 102 21.15 2.20 3.41
C ALA A 102 20.37 1.84 2.12
N PHE A 103 19.98 2.82 1.30
CA PHE A 103 19.37 2.56 0.00
C PHE A 103 20.33 1.81 -0.94
N MET A 104 21.60 2.23 -1.00
CA MET A 104 22.61 1.54 -1.81
C MET A 104 22.81 0.09 -1.37
N ALA A 105 22.90 -0.16 -0.06
CA ALA A 105 23.02 -1.52 0.47
C ALA A 105 21.80 -2.40 0.13
N ALA A 106 20.58 -1.84 0.21
CA ALA A 106 19.36 -2.54 -0.18
C ALA A 106 19.35 -2.89 -1.68
N ASN A 107 19.72 -1.94 -2.55
CA ASN A 107 19.82 -2.15 -3.99
C ASN A 107 20.89 -3.18 -4.35
N GLU A 108 22.06 -3.10 -3.72
CA GLU A 108 23.14 -4.05 -3.96
C GLU A 108 22.72 -5.47 -3.57
N LYS A 109 22.10 -5.64 -2.41
CA LYS A 109 21.55 -6.93 -1.98
C LYS A 109 20.52 -7.45 -2.98
N MET A 110 19.56 -6.62 -3.39
CA MET A 110 18.57 -6.99 -4.39
C MET A 110 19.23 -7.48 -5.69
N HIS A 111 20.19 -6.73 -6.24
CA HIS A 111 20.87 -7.12 -7.48
C HIS A 111 21.63 -8.44 -7.35
N ARG A 112 22.27 -8.69 -6.21
CA ARG A 112 22.93 -9.98 -5.95
C ARG A 112 21.93 -11.13 -5.87
N ASP A 113 20.82 -10.95 -5.15
CA ASP A 113 19.83 -12.02 -4.95
C ASP A 113 18.98 -12.28 -6.21
N MET A 114 18.86 -11.27 -7.09
CA MET A 114 18.24 -11.38 -8.41
C MET A 114 19.06 -12.20 -9.42
N ALA A 115 20.32 -12.50 -9.12
CA ALA A 115 21.19 -13.29 -9.99
C ALA A 115 20.83 -14.80 -9.95
N ILE A 116 19.61 -15.12 -10.34
CA ILE A 116 19.09 -16.49 -10.40
C ILE A 116 19.59 -17.22 -11.65
N THR A 117 19.64 -18.55 -11.58
CA THR A 117 19.81 -19.39 -12.78
C THR A 117 18.43 -19.62 -13.41
N TYR A 118 18.24 -19.11 -14.62
CA TYR A 118 17.02 -19.29 -15.39
C TYR A 118 16.88 -20.75 -15.85
N THR A 119 15.67 -21.28 -15.72
CA THR A 119 15.36 -22.68 -16.05
C THR A 119 14.79 -22.84 -17.46
N GLY A 120 14.31 -21.74 -18.05
CA GLY A 120 13.60 -21.73 -19.33
C GLY A 120 12.09 -21.92 -19.20
N ASP A 121 11.57 -22.17 -17.99
CA ASP A 121 10.13 -22.06 -17.72
C ASP A 121 9.82 -20.63 -17.29
N ALA A 122 9.12 -19.89 -18.14
CA ALA A 122 8.80 -18.49 -17.93
C ALA A 122 8.02 -18.24 -16.62
N ASP A 123 7.09 -19.10 -16.25
CA ASP A 123 6.28 -18.90 -15.05
C ASP A 123 7.10 -19.10 -13.78
N ARG A 124 7.94 -20.14 -13.76
CA ARG A 124 8.85 -20.40 -12.63
C ARG A 124 9.96 -19.37 -12.54
N ASP A 125 10.51 -18.96 -13.67
CA ASP A 125 11.59 -17.97 -13.75
C ASP A 125 11.08 -16.59 -13.33
N PHE A 126 9.86 -16.21 -13.72
CA PHE A 126 9.20 -15.00 -13.23
C PHE A 126 8.99 -15.08 -11.71
N ALA A 127 8.40 -16.16 -11.20
CA ALA A 127 8.14 -16.28 -9.77
C ALA A 127 9.42 -16.30 -8.93
N ALA A 128 10.46 -16.99 -9.40
CA ALA A 128 11.75 -17.07 -8.72
C ALA A 128 12.51 -15.74 -8.72
N SER A 129 12.45 -14.97 -9.81
CA SER A 129 13.09 -13.64 -9.88
C SER A 129 12.29 -12.57 -9.13
N MET A 130 10.97 -12.64 -9.11
CA MET A 130 10.16 -11.61 -8.43
C MET A 130 10.24 -11.66 -6.90
N ILE A 131 10.55 -12.80 -6.30
CA ILE A 131 10.76 -12.89 -4.84
C ILE A 131 11.90 -11.96 -4.37
N PRO A 132 13.16 -12.09 -4.84
CA PRO A 132 14.24 -11.20 -4.41
C PRO A 132 14.04 -9.74 -4.84
N HIS A 133 13.38 -9.49 -5.98
CA HIS A 133 12.99 -8.13 -6.38
C HIS A 133 12.09 -7.47 -5.33
N HIS A 134 11.02 -8.15 -4.92
CA HIS A 134 10.09 -7.67 -3.90
C HIS A 134 10.74 -7.53 -2.53
N GLU A 135 11.62 -8.46 -2.14
CA GLU A 135 12.40 -8.35 -0.90
C GLU A 135 13.29 -7.10 -0.89
N GLY A 136 13.91 -6.77 -2.04
CA GLY A 136 14.67 -5.54 -2.22
C GLY A 136 13.82 -4.27 -2.07
N ALA A 137 12.64 -4.25 -2.69
CA ALA A 137 11.71 -3.13 -2.60
C ALA A 137 11.16 -2.94 -1.17
N ILE A 138 10.90 -4.05 -0.44
CA ILE A 138 10.55 -4.00 0.99
C ILE A 138 11.70 -3.42 1.81
N ALA A 139 12.95 -3.81 1.54
CA ALA A 139 14.11 -3.27 2.23
C ALA A 139 14.23 -1.75 2.02
N MET A 140 14.08 -1.26 0.79
CA MET A 140 14.07 0.19 0.51
C MET A 140 12.91 0.92 1.18
N ALA A 141 11.70 0.34 1.17
CA ALA A 141 10.55 0.92 1.88
C ALA A 141 10.84 1.06 3.40
N ARG A 142 11.54 0.09 4.00
CA ARG A 142 11.98 0.19 5.40
C ARG A 142 13.01 1.30 5.61
N VAL A 143 13.92 1.55 4.67
CA VAL A 143 14.82 2.72 4.71
C VAL A 143 14.01 4.02 4.68
N GLN A 144 12.99 4.12 3.82
CA GLN A 144 12.08 5.28 3.79
C GLN A 144 11.36 5.48 5.13
N LEU A 145 10.92 4.42 5.81
CA LEU A 145 10.29 4.52 7.12
C LEU A 145 11.26 4.88 8.25
N ALA A 146 12.54 4.53 8.10
CA ALA A 146 13.56 4.85 9.09
C ALA A 146 14.08 6.30 8.97
N HIS A 147 14.23 6.81 7.74
CA HIS A 147 14.90 8.09 7.49
C HIS A 147 13.98 9.19 6.93
N GLY A 148 12.88 8.80 6.27
CA GLY A 148 11.94 9.70 5.63
C GLY A 148 11.00 10.39 6.62
N ARG A 149 10.68 11.66 6.32
CA ARG A 149 9.85 12.53 7.16
C ARG A 149 8.51 12.89 6.54
N ASP A 150 8.41 12.83 5.22
CA ASP A 150 7.18 13.16 4.51
C ASP A 150 6.08 12.10 4.78
N PRO A 151 4.90 12.49 5.26
CA PRO A 151 3.85 11.55 5.66
C PRO A 151 3.26 10.78 4.48
N GLU A 152 3.16 11.38 3.29
CA GLU A 152 2.66 10.71 2.08
C GLU A 152 3.63 9.61 1.65
N MET A 153 4.93 9.91 1.63
CA MET A 153 5.96 8.93 1.26
C MET A 153 6.11 7.80 2.27
N ARG A 154 5.88 8.06 3.57
CA ARG A 154 5.85 7.02 4.59
C ARG A 154 4.62 6.12 4.43
N SER A 155 3.45 6.70 4.17
CA SER A 155 2.23 5.94 3.87
C SER A 155 2.41 5.04 2.64
N LEU A 156 3.06 5.54 1.59
CA LEU A 156 3.43 4.74 0.42
C LEU A 156 4.32 3.56 0.82
N ALA A 157 5.39 3.81 1.60
CA ALA A 157 6.32 2.76 2.00
C ALA A 157 5.62 1.65 2.80
N GLU A 158 4.70 1.98 3.71
CA GLU A 158 3.90 0.98 4.42
C GLU A 158 2.99 0.17 3.48
N ALA A 159 2.38 0.83 2.49
CA ALA A 159 1.54 0.15 1.49
C ALA A 159 2.37 -0.81 0.62
N VAL A 160 3.57 -0.38 0.21
CA VAL A 160 4.53 -1.19 -0.56
C VAL A 160 4.97 -2.43 0.22
N ILE A 161 5.23 -2.30 1.54
CA ILE A 161 5.57 -3.45 2.38
C ILE A 161 4.43 -4.46 2.41
N ARG A 162 3.21 -4.02 2.75
CA ARG A 162 2.05 -4.92 2.86
C ARG A 162 1.73 -5.65 1.56
N ALA A 163 1.75 -4.94 0.44
CA ALA A 163 1.44 -5.53 -0.87
C ALA A 163 2.47 -6.61 -1.23
N GLN A 164 3.75 -6.25 -1.16
CA GLN A 164 4.82 -7.15 -1.62
C GLN A 164 5.06 -8.34 -0.70
N GLU A 165 4.78 -8.24 0.60
CA GLU A 165 4.79 -9.41 1.50
C GLU A 165 3.70 -10.43 1.10
N GLY A 166 2.52 -9.96 0.68
CA GLY A 166 1.46 -10.80 0.14
C GLY A 166 1.81 -11.43 -1.21
N GLU A 167 2.45 -10.67 -2.10
CA GLU A 167 2.92 -11.16 -3.40
C GLU A 167 4.01 -12.23 -3.22
N ILE A 168 5.01 -12.00 -2.36
CA ILE A 168 6.04 -13.01 -2.03
C ILE A 168 5.40 -14.32 -1.54
N THR A 169 4.39 -14.24 -0.69
CA THR A 169 3.66 -15.43 -0.20
C THR A 169 3.02 -16.19 -1.36
N THR A 170 2.38 -15.47 -2.28
CA THR A 170 1.76 -16.05 -3.48
C THR A 170 2.78 -16.71 -4.40
N LEU A 171 3.92 -16.05 -4.66
CA LEU A 171 4.99 -16.56 -5.51
C LEU A 171 5.68 -17.79 -4.92
N ARG A 172 5.95 -17.79 -3.61
CA ARG A 172 6.51 -18.96 -2.91
C ARG A 172 5.54 -20.14 -2.96
N ALA A 173 4.25 -19.90 -2.75
CA ALA A 173 3.22 -20.93 -2.87
C ALA A 173 3.15 -21.48 -4.31
N PHE A 174 3.28 -20.63 -5.34
CA PHE A 174 3.36 -21.04 -6.74
C PHE A 174 4.54 -22.01 -6.97
N LEU A 175 5.75 -21.64 -6.52
CA LEU A 175 6.96 -22.44 -6.73
C LEU A 175 6.95 -23.79 -5.98
N ALA A 176 6.22 -23.88 -4.86
CA ALA A 176 6.08 -25.11 -4.08
C ALA A 176 5.15 -26.15 -4.73
N ARG A 177 4.36 -25.77 -5.74
CA ARG A 177 3.48 -26.73 -6.42
C ARG A 177 4.30 -27.72 -7.27
N PRO A 178 4.03 -29.03 -7.16
CA PRO A 178 4.63 -30.03 -8.04
C PRO A 178 4.14 -29.83 -9.48
N ARG A 179 4.98 -30.22 -10.44
CA ARG A 179 4.60 -30.31 -11.86
C ARG A 179 3.92 -31.64 -12.15
#